data_AF-A0A952VW67-F1
#
_entry.id   AF-A0A952VW67-F1
#
_cell.length_a   1.000
_cell.length_b   1.000
_cell.length_c   1.000
_cell.angle_alpha   90.00
_cell.angle_beta   90.00
_cell.angle_gamma   90.00
#
_symmetry.space_group_name_H-M   'P 1'
#
loop_
_entity.id
_entity.type
_entity.pdbx_description
1 polymer ?
#
loop_
_entity_poly.entity_id
_entity_poly.type
_entity_poly.pdbx_seq_one_letter_code
_entity_poly.pdbx_strand_id
1 'polypeptide(L)' 'MSQYQIGGALQLLTAVQKTEAFGEFLKTRMIHALETEDPTELHYLLAQVDDYHSYLWRYYKKLAQTRAQRMDPGV' A
#
# COMPACT_ATOMS: atom_id res chain seq x y z
N MET A 1 -15.68 1.54 -20.72
CA MET A 1 -15.72 1.88 -19.28
C MET A 1 -16.79 1.05 -18.57
N SER A 2 -16.54 -0.25 -18.38
CA SER A 2 -17.46 -1.14 -17.68
C SER A 2 -16.66 -2.29 -17.10
N GLN A 3 -16.30 -2.20 -15.82
CA GLN A 3 -15.93 -3.31 -14.94
C GLN A 3 -15.66 -2.78 -13.51
N TYR A 4 -16.64 -2.11 -12.92
CA TYR A 4 -16.72 -2.03 -11.45
C TYR A 4 -17.86 -2.95 -11.03
N GLN A 5 -17.53 -4.24 -10.91
CA GLN A 5 -18.48 -5.25 -10.45
C GLN A 5 -18.41 -5.27 -8.93
N ILE A 6 -19.34 -4.54 -8.30
CA ILE A 6 -19.55 -4.58 -6.85
C ILE A 6 -20.05 -5.99 -6.51
N GLY A 7 -19.24 -6.77 -5.79
CA GLY A 7 -19.54 -8.16 -5.41
C GLY A 7 -18.56 -9.24 -5.91
N GLY A 8 -17.40 -8.86 -6.47
CA GLY A 8 -16.33 -9.81 -6.76
C GLY A 8 -15.69 -10.41 -5.50
N ALA A 9 -15.14 -11.62 -5.60
CA ALA A 9 -14.41 -12.25 -4.51
C ALA A 9 -13.31 -11.29 -4.01
N LEU A 10 -13.27 -11.04 -2.70
CA LEU A 10 -12.23 -10.25 -2.05
C LEU A 10 -10.87 -10.90 -2.36
N GLN A 11 -10.17 -10.36 -3.35
CA GLN A 11 -8.85 -10.84 -3.70
C GLN A 11 -7.88 -10.40 -2.60
N LEU A 12 -7.45 -11.36 -1.78
CA LEU A 12 -6.41 -11.15 -0.80
C LEU A 12 -5.09 -10.93 -1.55
N LEU A 13 -4.70 -9.66 -1.69
CA LEU A 13 -3.40 -9.31 -2.24
C LEU A 13 -2.29 -9.66 -1.25
N THR A 14 -1.24 -10.29 -1.74
CA THR A 14 0.00 -10.42 -0.95
C THR A 14 0.59 -9.04 -0.69
N ALA A 15 1.47 -8.93 0.32
CA ALA A 15 2.15 -7.66 0.61
C ALA A 15 2.93 -7.13 -0.62
N VAL A 16 3.50 -8.02 -1.44
CA VAL A 16 4.20 -7.68 -2.69
C VAL A 16 3.22 -7.12 -3.72
N GLN A 17 2.14 -7.83 -4.02
CA GLN A 17 1.13 -7.35 -4.98
C GLN A 17 0.51 -6.02 -4.56
N LYS A 18 0.27 -5.83 -3.25
CA LYS A 18 -0.19 -4.54 -2.72
C LYS A 18 0.83 -3.42 -2.92
N THR A 19 2.13 -3.74 -2.77
CA THR A 19 3.22 -2.78 -2.97
C THR A 19 3.30 -2.34 -4.43
N GLU A 20 3.27 -3.30 -5.37
CA GLU A 20 3.30 -3.03 -6.80
C GLU A 20 2.10 -2.19 -7.25
N ALA A 21 0.89 -2.61 -6.88
CA ALA A 21 -0.34 -1.90 -7.24
C ALA A 21 -0.38 -0.48 -6.66
N PHE A 22 0.10 -0.29 -5.41
CA PHE A 22 0.17 1.03 -4.79
C PHE A 22 1.19 1.95 -5.48
N GLY A 23 2.35 1.40 -5.86
CA GLY A 23 3.37 2.15 -6.59
C GLY A 23 2.88 2.65 -7.95
N GLU A 24 2.22 1.78 -8.71
CA GLU A 24 1.62 2.15 -10.00
C GLU A 24 0.54 3.22 -9.83
N PHE A 25 -0.37 3.02 -8.88
CA PHE A 25 -1.43 3.98 -8.54
C PHE A 25 -0.86 5.37 -8.20
N LEU A 26 0.11 5.44 -7.27
CA LEU A 26 0.70 6.70 -6.86
C LEU A 26 1.41 7.40 -8.01
N LYS A 27 2.19 6.67 -8.81
CA LYS A 27 2.90 7.23 -9.95
C LYS A 27 1.92 7.88 -10.92
N THR A 28 0.88 7.15 -11.33
CA THR A 28 -0.10 7.64 -12.30
C THR A 28 -0.84 8.88 -11.78
N ARG A 29 -1.34 8.83 -10.54
CA ARG A 29 -2.16 9.92 -9.99
C ARG A 29 -1.33 11.14 -9.61
N MET A 30 -0.11 10.95 -9.09
CA MET A 30 0.74 12.07 -8.69
C MET A 30 1.29 12.83 -9.89
N ILE A 31 1.62 12.15 -10.99
CA ILE A 31 1.96 12.82 -12.26
C ILE A 31 0.77 13.68 -12.72
N HIS A 32 -0.43 13.11 -12.74
CA HIS A 32 -1.63 13.84 -13.16
C HIS A 32 -1.92 15.06 -12.28
N ALA A 33 -1.84 14.92 -10.95
CA ALA A 33 -2.06 16.02 -10.01
C ALA A 33 -1.04 17.16 -10.19
N LEU A 34 0.22 16.82 -10.51
CA LEU A 34 1.26 17.82 -10.79
C LEU A 34 1.03 18.51 -12.13
N GLU A 35 0.70 17.77 -13.19
CA GLU A 35 0.42 18.33 -14.52
C GLU A 35 -0.81 19.24 -14.55
N THR A 36 -1.79 18.97 -13.68
CA THR A 36 -3.04 19.74 -13.59
C THR A 36 -3.01 20.82 -12.49
N GLU A 37 -1.88 20.95 -11.78
CA GLU A 37 -1.73 21.87 -10.65
C GLU A 37 -2.86 21.69 -9.59
N ASP A 38 -3.27 20.45 -9.30
CA ASP A 38 -4.32 20.15 -8.32
C ASP A 38 -3.73 19.90 -6.91
N PRO A 39 -3.73 20.91 -6.01
CA PRO A 39 -3.22 20.75 -4.65
C PRO A 39 -4.10 19.84 -3.79
N THR A 40 -5.38 19.71 -4.12
CA THR A 40 -6.33 18.88 -3.35
C THR A 40 -6.03 17.42 -3.58
N GLU A 41 -5.88 17.02 -4.85
CA GLU A 41 -5.48 15.65 -5.18
C GLU A 41 -4.10 15.32 -4.60
N LEU A 42 -3.13 16.25 -4.70
CA LEU A 42 -1.82 16.04 -4.12
C LEU A 42 -1.88 15.80 -2.61
N HIS A 43 -2.70 16.57 -1.87
CA HIS A 43 -2.90 16.36 -0.43
C HIS A 43 -3.43 14.95 -0.12
N TYR A 44 -4.43 14.47 -0.87
CA TYR A 44 -4.97 13.12 -0.67
C TYR A 44 -3.95 12.02 -0.99
N LEU A 45 -3.17 12.17 -2.05
CA LEU A 45 -2.11 11.23 -2.40
C LEU A 45 -1.03 11.16 -1.32
N LEU A 46 -0.66 12.30 -0.73
CA LEU A 46 0.29 12.33 0.40
C LEU A 46 -0.27 11.65 1.65
N ALA A 47 -1.56 11.81 1.95
CA ALA A 47 -2.20 11.09 3.04
C ALA A 47 -2.18 9.56 2.80
N GLN A 48 -2.41 9.13 1.56
CA GLN A 48 -2.31 7.71 1.19
C GLN A 48 -0.89 7.14 1.32
N VAL A 49 0.14 7.95 1.06
CA VAL A 49 1.54 7.57 1.32
C VAL A 49 1.76 7.33 2.82
N ASP A 50 1.23 8.19 3.69
CA ASP A 50 1.36 8.02 5.14
C ASP A 50 0.62 6.77 5.66
N ASP A 51 -0.58 6.50 5.14
CA ASP A 51 -1.31 5.27 5.42
C ASP A 51 -0.54 4.02 4.99
N TYR A 52 0.09 4.07 3.82
CA TYR A 52 0.91 2.98 3.30
C TYR A 52 2.18 2.78 4.12
N HIS A 53 2.85 3.86 4.54
CA HIS A 53 3.95 3.83 5.49
C HIS A 53 3.51 3.14 6.80
N SER A 54 2.38 3.54 7.37
CA SER A 54 1.82 2.92 8.57
C SER A 54 1.54 1.42 8.39
N TYR A 55 1.05 1.01 7.22
CA TYR A 55 0.88 -0.40 6.87
C TYR A 55 2.21 -1.16 6.83
N LEU A 56 3.23 -0.63 6.13
CA LEU A 56 4.54 -1.25 6.04
C LEU A 56 5.25 -1.29 7.39
N TRP A 57 5.08 -0.28 8.25
CA TRP A 57 5.64 -0.26 9.59
C TRP A 57 5.10 -1.40 10.46
N ARG A 58 3.79 -1.66 10.41
CA ARG A 58 3.19 -2.82 11.07
C ARG A 58 3.73 -4.14 10.50
N TYR A 59 3.88 -4.20 9.18
CA TYR A 59 4.43 -5.38 8.51
C TYR A 59 5.88 -5.65 8.91
N TYR A 60 6.72 -4.62 8.96
CA TYR A 60 8.09 -4.69 9.46
C TYR A 60 8.14 -5.25 10.88
N LYS A 61 7.34 -4.70 11.81
CA LYS A 61 7.30 -5.19 13.20
C LYS A 61 6.94 -6.67 13.27
N LYS A 62 5.98 -7.13 12.46
CA LYS A 62 5.62 -8.55 12.35
C LYS A 62 6.79 -9.40 11.85
N LEU A 63 7.50 -8.96 10.81
CA LEU A 63 8.66 -9.69 10.28
C LEU A 63 9.79 -9.77 11.31
N ALA A 64 10.07 -8.67 12.01
CA ALA A 64 11.09 -8.63 13.06
C ALA A 64 10.79 -9.63 14.19
N GLN A 65 9.55 -9.66 14.68
CA GLN A 65 9.10 -10.62 15.68
C GLN A 65 9.19 -12.06 15.19
N THR A 66 8.70 -12.33 13.97
CA THR A 66 8.72 -13.67 13.38
C THR A 66 10.16 -14.18 13.19
N ARG A 67 11.07 -13.29 12.79
CA ARG A 67 12.49 -13.63 12.65
C ARG A 67 13.12 -13.95 14.00
N ALA A 68 12.84 -13.15 15.04
CA ALA A 68 13.34 -13.41 16.38
C ALA A 68 12.89 -14.79 16.89
N GLN A 69 11.60 -15.12 16.74
CA GLN A 69 11.06 -16.45 17.11
C GLN A 69 11.72 -17.61 16.37
N ARG A 70 12.09 -17.43 15.09
CA ARG A 70 12.79 -18.46 14.31
C ARG A 70 14.24 -18.65 14.72
N MET A 71 14.87 -17.61 15.27
CA MET A 71 16.26 -17.65 15.71
C MET A 71 16.42 -18.17 17.14
N ASP A 72 15.34 -18.25 17.91
CA ASP A 72 15.32 -18.82 19.27
C ASP A 72 14.15 -19.81 19.46
N PRO A 73 14.19 -20.98 18.80
CA PRO A 73 13.10 -21.95 18.87
C PRO A 73 13.27 -22.85 20.12
N GLY A 74 13.19 -22.31 21.34
CA GLY A 74 13.36 -23.18 22.52
C GLY A 74 13.53 -22.57 23.91
N VAL A 75 13.05 -21.35 24.17
CA VAL A 75 12.64 -20.94 25.54
C VAL A 75 11.13 -21.03 25.64
#